data_AF-A0A973CXY9-F1
#
_entry.id   AF-A0A973CXY9-F1
#
_cell.length_a   1.000
_cell.length_b   1.000
_cell.length_c   1.000
_cell.angle_alpha   90.00
_cell.angle_beta   90.00
_cell.angle_gamma   90.00
#
_symmetry.space_group_name_H-M   'P 1'
#
loop_
_entity.id
_entity.type
_entity.pdbx_description
1 polymer ?
#
loop_
_entity_poly.entity_id
_entity_poly.type
_entity_poly.pdbx_seq_one_letter_code
_entity_poly.pdbx_strand_id
1 'polypeptide(L)'
;MPRILCSERVIEYSVEFKIKVIKLTFELDVKAIDIAKVLNLHPMMIYRWRQEYREGKFVEEPSRRISMTKDSPLPKKNDDEINEKNDEIKRLKKELAAVQKENDFLKKWERYLNDQKNSDLDS
;
A
#
# COMPACT_ATOMS: atom_id res chain seq x y z
N MET A 1 -11.91 -23.14 -32.74
CA MET A 1 -11.49 -23.19 -31.31
C MET A 1 -10.43 -22.12 -31.08
N PRO A 2 -10.40 -21.44 -29.92
CA PRO A 2 -9.36 -20.45 -29.61
C PRO A 2 -7.97 -21.11 -29.62
N ARG A 3 -6.98 -20.45 -30.24
CA ARG A 3 -5.61 -20.94 -30.35
C ARG A 3 -4.89 -20.75 -29.00
N ILE A 4 -4.31 -21.80 -28.45
CA ILE A 4 -3.47 -21.70 -27.24
C ILE A 4 -2.15 -21.05 -27.66
N LEU A 5 -1.83 -19.89 -27.06
CA LEU A 5 -0.61 -19.12 -27.35
C LEU A 5 0.59 -19.56 -26.48
N CYS A 6 0.34 -20.23 -25.35
CA CYS A 6 1.39 -20.71 -24.47
C CYS A 6 2.21 -21.82 -25.13
N SER A 7 3.55 -21.76 -25.00
CA SER A 7 4.48 -22.76 -25.54
C SER A 7 4.40 -24.09 -24.79
N GLU A 8 4.03 -24.06 -23.52
CA GLU A 8 3.90 -25.25 -22.68
C GLU A 8 2.43 -25.60 -22.45
N ARG A 9 2.13 -26.89 -22.34
CA ARG A 9 0.79 -27.35 -22.00
C ARG A 9 0.54 -27.11 -20.51
N VAL A 10 -0.05 -25.97 -20.20
CA VAL A 10 -0.57 -25.68 -18.85
C VAL A 10 -1.93 -26.35 -18.70
N ILE A 11 -2.04 -27.31 -17.77
CA ILE A 11 -3.30 -28.00 -17.45
C ILE A 11 -4.22 -27.02 -16.68
N GLU A 12 -3.69 -26.40 -15.62
CA GLU A 12 -4.40 -25.40 -14.82
C GLU A 12 -3.45 -24.32 -14.29
N TYR A 13 -3.95 -23.08 -14.21
CA TYR A 13 -3.24 -21.98 -13.58
C TYR A 13 -3.62 -21.89 -12.09
N SER A 14 -2.64 -21.58 -11.24
CA SER A 14 -2.88 -21.35 -9.81
C SER A 14 -3.83 -20.17 -9.60
N VAL A 15 -4.63 -20.23 -8.52
CA VAL A 15 -5.57 -19.16 -8.16
C VAL A 15 -4.83 -17.84 -7.93
N GLU A 16 -3.69 -17.89 -7.23
CA GLU A 16 -2.85 -16.72 -6.99
C GLU A 16 -2.38 -16.05 -8.30
N PHE A 17 -1.99 -16.84 -9.30
CA PHE A 17 -1.58 -16.32 -10.60
C PHE A 17 -2.75 -15.61 -11.28
N LYS A 18 -3.93 -16.23 -11.33
CA LYS A 18 -5.14 -15.64 -11.93
C LYS A 18 -5.46 -14.30 -11.28
N ILE A 19 -5.41 -14.23 -9.94
CA ILE A 19 -5.70 -13.00 -9.19
C ILE A 19 -4.67 -11.90 -9.49
N LYS A 20 -3.36 -12.23 -9.51
CA LYS A 20 -2.31 -11.26 -9.86
C LYS A 20 -2.53 -10.67 -11.26
N VAL A 21 -2.87 -11.51 -12.23
CA VAL A 21 -3.19 -11.05 -13.60
C VAL A 21 -4.42 -10.14 -13.60
N ILE A 22 -5.44 -10.45 -12.81
CA ILE A 22 -6.64 -9.60 -12.68
C ILE A 22 -6.30 -8.25 -12.03
N LYS A 23 -5.55 -8.23 -10.91
CA LYS A 23 -5.10 -7.01 -10.23
C LYS A 23 -4.32 -6.12 -11.20
N LEU A 24 -3.38 -6.70 -11.94
CA LEU A 24 -2.62 -6.02 -12.99
C LEU A 24 -3.53 -5.36 -14.03
N THR A 25 -4.64 -6.00 -14.38
CA THR A 25 -5.60 -5.44 -15.35
C THR A 25 -6.48 -4.31 -14.81
N PHE A 26 -6.56 -4.14 -13.50
CA PHE A 26 -7.27 -3.03 -12.87
C PHE A 26 -6.32 -1.86 -12.56
N GLU A 27 -5.07 -2.16 -12.20
CA GLU A 27 -4.04 -1.15 -11.90
C GLU A 27 -3.56 -0.42 -13.16
N LEU A 28 -3.35 -1.17 -14.25
CA LEU A 28 -2.96 -0.60 -15.52
C LEU A 28 -4.23 -0.29 -16.32
N ASP A 29 -4.43 0.96 -16.71
CA ASP A 29 -5.46 1.40 -17.67
C ASP A 29 -5.13 0.92 -19.10
N VAL A 30 -4.87 -0.38 -19.24
CA VAL A 30 -4.36 -1.04 -20.43
C VAL A 30 -5.32 -2.16 -20.82
N LYS A 31 -5.44 -2.38 -22.14
CA LYS A 31 -6.35 -3.40 -22.68
C LYS A 31 -5.92 -4.80 -22.25
N ALA A 32 -6.90 -5.65 -21.94
CA ALA A 32 -6.69 -7.07 -21.59
C ALA A 32 -5.87 -7.83 -22.65
N ILE A 33 -6.02 -7.43 -23.92
CA ILE A 33 -5.35 -8.05 -25.06
C ILE A 33 -3.84 -7.84 -24.99
N ASP A 34 -3.38 -6.68 -24.53
CA ASP A 34 -1.95 -6.37 -24.48
C ASP A 34 -1.29 -7.08 -23.30
N ILE A 35 -1.98 -7.13 -22.15
CA ILE A 35 -1.55 -7.94 -21.00
C ILE A 35 -1.47 -9.42 -21.37
N ALA A 36 -2.46 -9.92 -22.13
CA ALA A 36 -2.48 -11.29 -22.62
C ALA A 36 -1.27 -11.60 -23.53
N LYS A 37 -0.90 -10.69 -24.44
CA LYS A 37 0.28 -10.86 -25.30
C LYS A 37 1.57 -10.96 -24.49
N VAL A 38 1.75 -10.08 -23.50
CA VAL A 38 2.97 -10.06 -22.67
C VAL A 38 3.10 -11.33 -21.83
N LEU A 39 1.98 -11.80 -21.26
CA LEU A 39 1.96 -13.02 -20.44
C LEU A 39 1.83 -14.30 -21.27
N ASN A 40 1.82 -14.19 -22.60
CA ASN A 40 1.58 -15.28 -23.54
C ASN A 40 0.30 -16.10 -23.24
N LEU A 41 -0.74 -15.39 -22.78
CA LEU A 41 -2.06 -15.91 -22.47
C LEU A 41 -3.03 -15.60 -23.61
N HIS A 42 -4.10 -16.38 -23.73
CA HIS A 42 -5.19 -16.04 -24.63
C HIS A 42 -6.10 -14.99 -23.98
N PRO A 43 -6.49 -13.88 -24.66
CA PRO A 43 -7.31 -12.82 -24.07
C PRO A 43 -8.61 -13.30 -23.42
N MET A 44 -9.26 -14.31 -24.02
CA MET A 44 -10.47 -14.94 -23.47
C MET A 44 -10.28 -15.48 -22.05
N MET A 45 -9.07 -15.94 -21.69
CA MET A 45 -8.77 -16.41 -20.33
C MET A 45 -8.86 -15.26 -19.32
N ILE A 46 -8.29 -14.11 -19.66
CA ILE A 46 -8.32 -12.93 -18.78
C ILE A 46 -9.75 -12.43 -18.63
N TYR A 47 -10.53 -12.37 -19.71
CA TYR A 47 -11.95 -12.00 -19.62
C TYR A 47 -12.74 -12.97 -18.74
N ARG A 48 -12.55 -14.27 -18.91
CA ARG A 48 -13.19 -15.30 -18.09
C ARG A 48 -12.79 -15.15 -16.62
N TRP A 49 -11.52 -14.95 -16.30
CA TRP A 49 -11.07 -14.74 -14.93
C TRP A 49 -11.67 -13.47 -14.33
N ARG A 50 -11.77 -12.35 -15.06
CA ARG A 50 -12.47 -11.16 -14.55
C ARG A 50 -13.93 -11.44 -14.18
N GLN A 51 -14.63 -12.29 -14.94
CA GLN A 51 -15.99 -12.72 -14.60
C GLN A 51 -15.98 -13.56 -13.31
N GLU A 52 -15.13 -14.59 -13.25
CA GLU A 52 -15.00 -15.47 -12.09
C GLU A 52 -14.60 -14.70 -10.81
N TYR A 53 -13.80 -13.64 -10.95
CA TYR A 53 -13.42 -12.74 -9.86
C TYR A 53 -14.60 -11.92 -9.34
N ARG A 54 -15.44 -11.39 -10.24
CA ARG A 54 -16.68 -10.69 -9.85
C ARG A 54 -17.69 -11.61 -9.20
N GLU A 55 -17.72 -12.87 -9.61
CA GLU A 55 -18.55 -13.92 -9.01
C GLU A 55 -17.97 -14.44 -7.67
N GLY A 56 -16.81 -13.95 -7.22
CA GLY A 56 -16.22 -14.33 -5.94
C GLY A 56 -15.66 -15.75 -5.89
N LYS A 57 -15.41 -16.39 -7.03
CA LYS A 57 -14.95 -17.79 -7.12
C LYS A 57 -13.48 -17.98 -6.72
N PHE A 58 -12.71 -16.90 -6.68
CA PHE A 58 -11.32 -16.95 -6.26
C PHE A 58 -11.21 -16.72 -4.74
N VAL A 59 -11.20 -17.83 -3.99
CA VAL A 59 -10.77 -17.79 -2.60
C VAL A 59 -9.26 -17.72 -2.60
N GLU A 60 -8.68 -16.60 -2.15
CA GLU A 60 -7.27 -16.52 -1.79
C GLU A 60 -7.05 -17.45 -0.59
N GLU A 61 -6.86 -18.74 -0.83
CA GLU A 61 -6.22 -19.57 0.16
C GLU A 61 -4.83 -18.99 0.35
N PRO A 62 -4.44 -18.56 1.57
CA PRO A 62 -3.07 -18.15 1.80
C PRO A 62 -2.23 -19.38 1.48
N SER A 63 -1.59 -19.40 0.29
CA SER A 63 -0.69 -20.48 -0.10
C SER A 63 0.22 -20.66 1.08
N ARG A 64 0.15 -21.86 1.68
CA ARG A 64 0.91 -22.26 2.86
C ARG A 64 2.22 -21.56 2.75
N ARG A 65 2.47 -20.59 3.66
CA ARG A 65 3.76 -19.91 3.77
C ARG A 65 4.78 -20.99 3.50
N ILE A 66 5.39 -20.97 2.32
CA ILE A 66 6.57 -21.80 2.09
C ILE A 66 7.47 -21.20 3.14
N SER A 67 7.63 -21.95 4.22
CA SER A 67 8.51 -21.61 5.30
C SER A 67 9.85 -21.42 4.64
N MET A 68 10.19 -20.17 4.32
CA MET A 68 11.54 -19.77 3.95
C MET A 68 12.39 -19.79 5.22
N THR A 69 12.31 -20.88 5.98
CA THR A 69 13.40 -21.40 6.80
C THR A 69 14.30 -22.20 5.87
N LYS A 70 14.76 -21.56 4.81
CA LYS A 70 16.08 -21.85 4.29
C LYS A 70 16.82 -20.55 4.48
N ASP A 71 17.74 -20.55 5.43
CA ASP A 71 18.63 -19.45 5.77
C ASP A 71 19.40 -19.02 4.52
N SER A 72 18.76 -18.20 3.69
CA SER A 72 19.42 -17.41 2.68
C SER A 72 19.50 -16.02 3.27
N PRO A 73 20.69 -15.51 3.64
CA PRO A 73 20.81 -14.14 4.13
C PRO A 73 20.36 -13.22 3.00
N LEU A 74 19.17 -12.64 3.11
CA LEU A 74 18.89 -11.41 2.37
C LEU A 74 19.91 -10.37 2.87
N PRO A 75 20.44 -9.52 1.99
CA PRO A 75 21.41 -8.52 2.40
C PRO A 75 20.73 -7.56 3.39
N LYS A 76 21.07 -7.69 4.68
CA LYS A 76 20.79 -6.76 5.79
C LYS A 76 21.45 -5.41 5.54
N LYS A 77 21.06 -4.68 4.49
CA LYS A 77 21.74 -3.42 4.15
C LYS A 77 21.02 -2.16 4.62
N ASN A 78 19.75 -2.21 5.00
CA ASN A 78 18.98 -0.98 5.25
C ASN A 78 18.14 -0.98 6.55
N ASP A 79 18.20 -2.03 7.37
CA ASP A 79 17.39 -2.07 8.61
C ASP A 79 17.85 -1.02 9.62
N ASP A 80 19.15 -0.76 9.69
CA ASP A 80 19.73 0.26 10.56
C ASP A 80 19.32 1.68 10.12
N GLU A 81 19.38 1.97 8.81
CA GLU A 81 18.97 3.27 8.26
C GLU A 81 17.45 3.53 8.43
N ILE A 82 16.63 2.48 8.31
CA ILE A 82 15.19 2.56 8.56
C ILE A 82 14.92 2.82 10.05
N ASN A 83 15.67 2.17 10.95
CA ASN A 83 15.51 2.36 12.38
C ASN A 83 15.95 3.77 12.82
N GLU A 84 17.07 4.27 12.30
CA GLU A 84 17.55 5.64 12.53
C GLU A 84 16.52 6.68 12.08
N LYS A 85 15.95 6.52 10.88
CA LYS A 85 14.88 7.41 10.39
C LYS A 85 13.64 7.38 11.28
N ASN A 86 13.26 6.20 11.78
CA ASN A 86 12.11 6.07 12.67
C ASN A 86 12.35 6.75 14.03
N ASP A 87 13.56 6.67 14.57
CA ASP A 87 13.90 7.31 15.83
C ASP A 87 14.00 8.83 15.68
N GLU A 88 14.49 9.32 14.54
CA GLU A 88 14.48 10.75 14.21
C GLU A 88 13.05 11.29 14.11
N ILE A 89 12.16 10.55 13.43
CA ILE A 89 10.73 10.91 13.35
C ILE A 89 10.10 11.00 14.75
N LYS A 90 10.44 10.10 15.68
CA LYS A 90 9.93 10.16 17.05
C LYS A 90 10.45 11.39 17.80
N ARG A 91 11.72 11.74 17.64
CA ARG A 91 12.33 12.94 18.26
C ARG A 91 11.68 14.22 17.77
N LEU A 92 11.57 14.40 16.46
CA LEU A 92 10.96 15.57 15.83
C LEU A 92 9.50 15.74 16.26
N LYS A 93 8.73 14.64 16.34
CA LYS A 93 7.33 14.69 16.84
C LYS A 93 7.24 15.16 18.28
N LYS A 94 8.19 14.75 19.15
CA LYS A 94 8.22 15.18 20.55
C LYS A 94 8.55 16.66 20.67
N GLU A 95 9.48 17.16 19.87
CA GLU A 95 9.87 18.58 19.85
C GLU A 95 8.73 19.46 19.33
N LEU A 96 8.09 19.08 18.22
CA LEU A 96 6.90 19.77 17.72
C LEU A 96 5.80 19.86 18.79
N ALA A 97 5.54 18.77 19.50
CA ALA A 97 4.55 18.76 20.57
C ALA A 97 4.91 19.66 21.77
N ALA A 98 6.20 19.83 22.07
CA ALA A 98 6.66 20.74 23.12
C ALA A 98 6.50 22.21 22.69
N VAL A 99 6.98 22.55 21.49
CA VAL A 99 6.89 23.91 20.93
C VAL A 99 5.43 24.34 20.76
N GLN A 100 4.55 23.42 20.34
CA GLN A 100 3.13 23.72 20.18
C GLN A 100 2.46 24.07 21.51
N LYS A 101 2.83 23.40 22.61
CA LYS A 101 2.33 23.74 23.95
C LYS A 101 2.78 25.12 24.41
N GLU A 102 4.03 25.49 24.13
CA GLU A 102 4.54 26.83 24.45
C GLU A 102 3.81 27.91 23.66
N ASN A 103 3.60 27.69 22.36
CA ASN A 103 2.85 28.60 21.51
C ASN A 103 1.39 28.77 21.99
N ASP A 104 0.74 27.67 22.37
CA ASP A 104 -0.62 27.70 22.93
C ASP A 104 -0.68 28.45 24.26
N PHE A 105 0.36 28.33 25.10
CA PHE A 105 0.46 29.08 26.34
C PHE A 105 0.62 30.57 26.09
N LEU A 106 1.55 30.97 25.21
CA LEU A 106 1.78 32.37 24.84
C LEU A 106 0.52 33.01 24.24
N LYS A 107 -0.19 32.31 23.34
CA LYS A 107 -1.46 32.79 22.79
C LYS A 107 -2.54 32.98 23.84
N LYS A 108 -2.62 32.10 24.85
CA LYS A 108 -3.55 32.26 25.98
C LYS A 108 -3.18 33.48 26.83
N TRP A 109 -1.89 33.71 27.05
CA TRP A 109 -1.39 34.90 27.75
C TRP A 109 -1.70 36.20 27.01
N GLU A 110 -1.49 36.22 25.69
CA GLU A 110 -1.82 37.37 24.85
C GLU A 110 -3.32 37.69 24.91
N ARG A 111 -4.18 36.66 24.84
CA ARG A 111 -5.63 36.82 25.02
C ARG A 111 -5.98 37.41 26.38
N TYR A 112 -5.40 36.87 27.45
CA TYR A 112 -5.63 37.36 28.81
C TYR A 112 -5.24 38.85 28.96
N LEU A 113 -4.07 39.25 28.43
CA LEU A 113 -3.62 40.64 28.45
C LEU A 113 -4.56 41.56 27.67
N ASN A 114 -5.04 41.11 26.50
CA ASN A 114 -5.99 41.86 25.71
C ASN A 114 -7.35 42.00 26.42
N ASP A 115 -7.84 40.96 27.09
CA ASP A 115 -9.08 41.00 27.88
C ASP A 115 -8.96 41.97 29.08
N GLN A 116 -7.83 41.98 29.80
CA GLN A 116 -7.56 42.96 30.86
C GLN A 116 -7.61 44.39 30.33
N LYS A 117 -6.90 44.66 29.22
CA LYS A 117 -6.90 45.98 28.58
C LYS A 117 -8.30 46.44 28.14
N ASN A 118 -9.14 45.53 27.65
CA ASN A 118 -10.52 45.86 27.26
C ASN A 118 -11.40 46.15 28.48
N SER A 119 -11.21 45.42 29.59
CA SER A 119 -11.94 45.65 30.85
C SER A 119 -11.62 47.02 31.47
N ASP A 120 -10.38 47.49 31.35
CA ASP A 120 -9.96 48.80 31.85
C ASP A 120 -10.50 49.97 31.00
N LEU A 121 -10.93 49.72 29.76
CA LEU A 121 -11.51 50.71 28.86
C LEU A 121 -13.03 50.85 29.00
N ASP A 122 -13.70 49.88 29.63
CA ASP A 122 -15.16 49.81 29.81
C ASP A 122 -15.61 50.21 31.24
N SER A 123 -14.68 50.70 32.08
CA SER A 123 -14.95 51.31 33.40
C SER A 123 -14.71 52.82 33.37
#